data_AF-A0A6B3IAU5-F1
#
_entry.id   AF-A0A6B3IAU5-F1
#
_cell.length_a   1.000
_cell.length_b   1.000
_cell.length_c   1.000
_cell.angle_alpha   90.00
_cell.angle_beta   90.00
_cell.angle_gamma   90.00
#
_symmetry.space_group_name_H-M   'P 1'
#
loop_
_entity.id
_entity.type
_entity.pdbx_description
1 polymer ?
#
loop_
_entity_poly.entity_id
_entity_poly.type
_entity_poly.pdbx_seq_one_letter_code
_entity_poly.pdbx_strand_id
1 'polypeptide(L)'
;RARDAVLRDGQVAPMTELEAVIGSHPKAAEAALVGLEPAAGNTAGSAAGNVIVAVVVPRDGEGPTLAEVRARVTEAGHGARFLPDRVELVPALPKTLTGKVRKAELRER
;
A
#
# COMPACT_ATOMS: atom_id res chain seq x y z
N ARG A 1 17.07 3.07 9.87
CA ARG A 1 16.69 2.47 8.57
C ARG A 1 15.80 1.27 8.89
N ALA A 2 14.48 1.44 8.89
CA ALA A 2 13.53 0.36 9.18
C ALA A 2 13.16 -0.33 7.86
N ARG A 3 13.18 -1.66 7.87
CA ARG A 3 12.93 -2.52 6.71
C ARG A 3 11.41 -2.65 6.48
N ASP A 4 10.80 -1.68 5.80
CA ASP A 4 9.41 -1.77 5.32
C ASP A 4 9.30 -2.52 3.97
N ALA A 5 10.13 -3.56 3.78
CA ALA A 5 10.13 -4.36 2.57
C ALA A 5 9.05 -5.45 2.65
N VAL A 6 8.06 -5.40 1.78
CA VAL A 6 7.04 -6.45 1.64
C VAL A 6 7.55 -7.49 0.65
N LEU A 7 7.57 -8.77 1.04
CA LEU A 7 7.91 -9.88 0.15
C LEU A 7 6.62 -10.46 -0.45
N ARG A 8 6.57 -10.63 -1.77
CA ARG A 8 5.47 -11.28 -2.51
C ARG A 8 6.05 -12.24 -3.53
N ASP A 9 5.70 -13.52 -3.42
CA ASP A 9 6.19 -14.61 -4.28
C ASP A 9 7.72 -14.63 -4.45
N GLY A 10 8.46 -14.41 -3.35
CA GLY A 10 9.93 -14.39 -3.36
C GLY A 10 10.55 -13.13 -3.97
N GLN A 11 9.78 -12.09 -4.25
CA GLN A 11 10.25 -10.79 -4.73
C GLN A 11 9.94 -9.67 -3.73
N VAL A 12 10.84 -8.72 -3.56
CA VAL A 12 10.59 -7.52 -2.76
C VAL A 12 9.69 -6.59 -3.56
N ALA A 13 8.52 -6.25 -3.02
CA ALA A 13 7.62 -5.27 -3.63
C ALA A 13 8.25 -3.87 -3.58
N PRO A 14 8.29 -3.13 -4.70
CA PRO A 14 8.82 -1.77 -4.76
C PRO A 14 7.80 -0.78 -4.19
N MET A 15 7.55 -0.86 -2.87
CA MET A 15 6.47 -0.12 -2.19
C MET A 15 6.56 1.38 -2.43
N THR A 16 7.76 1.97 -2.39
CA THR A 16 7.96 3.41 -2.61
C THR A 16 7.61 3.86 -4.01
N GLU A 17 7.93 3.08 -5.04
CA GLU A 17 7.58 3.41 -6.42
C GLU A 17 6.07 3.30 -6.64
N LEU A 18 5.47 2.23 -6.14
CA LEU A 18 4.02 2.04 -6.22
C LEU A 18 3.26 3.14 -5.46
N GLU A 19 3.73 3.56 -4.29
CA GLU A 19 3.17 4.70 -3.54
C GLU A 19 3.21 5.98 -4.37
N ALA A 20 4.32 6.26 -5.06
CA ALA A 20 4.46 7.41 -5.93
C ALA A 20 3.52 7.33 -7.15
N VAL A 21 3.39 6.15 -7.77
CA VAL A 21 2.48 5.90 -8.90
C VAL A 21 1.02 6.09 -8.49
N ILE A 22 0.62 5.56 -7.33
CA ILE A 22 -0.74 5.70 -6.82
C ILE A 22 -1.00 7.15 -6.39
N GLY A 23 -0.04 7.81 -5.75
CA GLY A 23 -0.12 9.22 -5.37
C GLY A 23 -0.16 10.18 -6.56
N SER A 24 0.31 9.74 -7.74
CA SER A 24 0.17 10.49 -9.00
C SER A 24 -1.25 10.44 -9.57
N HIS A 25 -2.16 9.65 -9.00
CA HIS A 25 -3.54 9.58 -9.46
C HIS A 25 -4.26 10.92 -9.22
N PRO A 26 -5.06 11.44 -10.16
CA PRO A 26 -5.73 12.74 -10.01
C PRO A 26 -6.62 12.79 -8.75
N LYS A 27 -7.35 11.69 -8.47
CA LYS A 27 -8.19 11.54 -7.26
C LYS A 27 -7.42 11.33 -5.95
N ALA A 28 -6.10 11.11 -5.97
CA ALA A 28 -5.31 10.83 -4.78
C ALA A 28 -4.48 12.05 -4.36
N ALA A 29 -4.68 12.54 -3.13
CA ALA A 29 -3.85 13.58 -2.54
C ALA A 29 -2.52 12.99 -2.05
N GLU A 30 -2.60 11.86 -1.36
CA GLU A 30 -1.47 11.09 -0.85
C GLU A 30 -1.80 9.59 -0.93
N ALA A 31 -0.78 8.75 -1.03
CA ALA A 31 -0.93 7.29 -1.01
C ALA A 31 0.18 6.63 -0.21
N ALA A 32 -0.18 5.58 0.52
CA ALA A 32 0.74 4.71 1.24
C ALA A 32 0.37 3.25 0.98
N LEU A 33 1.37 2.38 0.85
CA LEU A 33 1.16 0.95 0.75
C LEU A 33 1.59 0.27 2.05
N VAL A 34 0.77 -0.67 2.49
CA VAL A 34 0.99 -1.45 3.69
C VAL A 34 0.86 -2.93 3.35
N GLY A 35 1.84 -3.73 3.77
CA GLY A 35 1.72 -5.18 3.77
C GLY A 35 1.11 -5.64 5.09
N LEU A 36 -0.04 -6.32 5.00
CA LEU A 36 -0.64 -7.08 6.10
C LEU A 36 -0.19 -8.54 5.99
N GLU A 37 0.33 -9.08 7.09
CA GLU A 37 0.50 -10.53 7.22
C GLU A 37 -0.90 -11.14 7.46
N PRO A 38 -1.29 -12.22 6.76
CA PRO A 38 -2.59 -12.84 6.97
C PRO A 38 -2.66 -13.31 8.44
N ALA A 39 -3.70 -12.88 9.15
CA ALA A 39 -3.91 -13.21 10.55
C ALA A 39 -4.19 -14.72 10.71
N ALA A 40 -3.15 -15.50 10.98
CA ALA A 40 -3.26 -16.78 11.64
C ALA A 40 -1.95 -17.05 12.37
N GLY A 41 -2.06 -17.33 13.68
CA GLY A 41 -0.91 -17.56 14.53
C GLY A 41 0.07 -18.60 13.97
N ASN A 42 1.33 -18.39 14.32
CA ASN A 42 2.49 -19.23 14.09
C ASN A 42 3.42 -18.82 12.92
N THR A 43 4.71 -18.92 13.24
CA THR A 43 5.88 -18.77 12.38
C THR A 43 6.13 -17.41 11.75
N ALA A 44 6.90 -16.61 12.52
CA ALA A 44 7.95 -15.79 11.96
C ALA A 44 8.67 -16.57 10.84
N GLY A 45 8.46 -16.18 9.58
CA GLY A 45 9.25 -16.69 8.45
C GLY A 45 8.50 -17.09 7.18
N SER A 46 7.16 -17.16 7.15
CA SER A 46 6.48 -17.56 5.91
C SER A 46 6.16 -16.37 5.02
N ALA A 47 6.97 -16.18 3.97
CA ALA A 47 6.81 -15.21 2.89
C ALA A 47 5.57 -15.44 1.99
N ALA A 48 4.58 -16.18 2.49
CA ALA A 48 3.37 -16.57 1.78
C ALA A 48 2.21 -15.67 2.20
N GLY A 49 1.84 -14.73 1.33
CA GLY A 49 0.52 -14.10 1.39
C GLY A 49 0.45 -12.70 2.02
N ASN A 50 1.50 -11.90 1.95
CA ASN A 50 1.41 -10.49 2.35
C ASN A 50 0.35 -9.77 1.48
N VAL A 51 -0.78 -9.42 2.09
CA VAL A 51 -1.86 -8.65 1.47
C VAL A 51 -1.40 -7.20 1.35
N ILE A 52 -1.36 -6.67 0.13
CA ILE A 52 -0.98 -5.27 -0.10
C ILE A 52 -2.24 -4.42 -0.04
N VAL A 53 -2.30 -3.52 0.95
CA VAL A 53 -3.37 -2.54 1.09
C VAL A 53 -2.85 -1.17 0.66
N ALA A 54 -3.56 -0.55 -0.27
CA ALA A 54 -3.32 0.82 -0.68
C ALA A 54 -4.20 1.77 0.13
N VAL A 55 -3.58 2.52 1.03
CA VAL A 55 -4.24 3.54 1.83
C VAL A 55 -4.09 4.88 1.11
N VAL A 56 -5.20 5.47 0.71
CA VAL A 56 -5.23 6.66 -0.14
C VAL A 56 -5.99 7.77 0.57
N VAL A 57 -5.44 8.98 0.53
CA VAL A 57 -6.14 10.21 0.93
C VAL A 57 -6.80 10.79 -0.32
N PRO A 58 -8.13 10.92 -0.38
CA PRO A 58 -8.81 11.49 -1.54
C PRO A 58 -8.59 13.01 -1.63
N ARG A 59 -8.49 13.57 -2.85
CA ARG A 59 -8.37 15.05 -3.04
C ARG A 59 -9.69 15.78 -2.81
N ASP A 60 -10.81 15.26 -3.34
CA ASP A 60 -12.11 15.94 -3.34
C ASP A 60 -13.19 15.11 -2.65
N GLY A 61 -12.82 14.33 -1.63
CA GLY A 61 -13.72 13.38 -0.96
C GLY A 61 -14.03 12.13 -1.79
N GLU A 62 -13.77 12.15 -3.10
CA GLU A 62 -13.80 10.98 -3.97
C GLU A 62 -12.37 10.47 -4.20
N GLY A 63 -12.07 9.28 -3.68
CA GLY A 63 -10.80 8.59 -3.90
C GLY A 63 -10.84 7.65 -5.10
N PRO A 64 -9.68 7.18 -5.57
CA PRO A 64 -9.64 6.16 -6.61
C PRO A 64 -10.18 4.82 -6.09
N THR A 65 -10.88 4.11 -6.96
CA THR A 65 -11.31 2.73 -6.72
C THR A 65 -10.13 1.77 -6.83
N LEU A 66 -10.28 0.56 -6.28
CA LEU A 66 -9.29 -0.52 -6.44
C LEU A 66 -8.95 -0.80 -7.92
N ALA A 67 -9.94 -0.74 -8.81
CA ALA A 67 -9.73 -0.94 -10.23
C ALA A 67 -8.87 0.16 -10.85
N GLU A 68 -9.15 1.43 -10.56
CA GLU A 68 -8.36 2.59 -11.02
C GLU A 68 -6.92 2.54 -10.51
N VAL A 69 -6.73 2.20 -9.23
CA VAL A 69 -5.40 2.03 -8.63
C VAL A 69 -4.62 0.91 -9.33
N ARG A 70 -5.26 -0.24 -9.56
CA ARG A 70 -4.62 -1.38 -10.24
C ARG A 70 -4.28 -1.08 -11.70
N ALA A 71 -5.18 -0.40 -12.41
CA ALA A 71 -4.96 0.05 -13.78
C ALA A 71 -3.71 0.96 -13.83
N ARG A 72 -3.65 1.98 -12.97
CA ARG A 72 -2.50 2.89 -12.90
C ARG A 72 -1.17 2.20 -12.61
N VAL A 73 -1.16 1.27 -11.66
CA VAL A 73 0.05 0.48 -11.36
C VAL A 73 0.49 -0.37 -12.55
N THR A 74 -0.47 -0.96 -13.27
CA THR A 74 -0.20 -1.75 -14.48
C THR A 74 0.28 -0.88 -15.64
N GLU A 75 -0.33 0.30 -15.86
CA GLU A 75 0.05 1.29 -16.85
C GLU A 75 1.47 1.83 -16.62
N ALA A 76 1.90 1.93 -15.36
CA ALA A 76 3.26 2.30 -14.99
C ALA A 76 4.29 1.17 -15.24
N GLY A 77 3.86 0.00 -15.72
CA GLY A 77 4.74 -1.12 -16.05
C GLY A 77 5.07 -2.06 -14.89
N HIS A 78 4.40 -1.93 -13.74
CA HIS A 78 4.59 -2.85 -12.63
C HIS A 78 3.83 -4.16 -12.87
N GLY A 79 4.44 -5.28 -12.44
CA GLY A 79 3.84 -6.60 -12.61
C GLY A 79 2.59 -6.80 -11.76
N ALA A 80 1.63 -7.58 -12.28
CA ALA A 80 0.35 -7.88 -11.64
C ALA A 80 0.45 -8.43 -10.20
N ARG A 81 1.60 -9.02 -9.85
CA ARG A 81 1.92 -9.54 -8.51
C ARG A 81 2.02 -8.46 -7.41
N PHE A 82 2.34 -7.23 -7.80
CA PHE A 82 2.47 -6.09 -6.89
C PHE A 82 1.21 -5.23 -6.83
N LEU A 83 0.15 -5.66 -7.49
CA LEU A 83 -1.12 -4.96 -7.43
C LEU A 83 -1.68 -5.01 -6.01
N PRO A 84 -2.21 -3.88 -5.51
CA PRO A 84 -2.87 -3.88 -4.22
C PRO A 84 -4.07 -4.82 -4.25
N ASP A 85 -4.25 -5.56 -3.16
CA ASP A 85 -5.38 -6.45 -2.93
C ASP A 85 -6.61 -5.66 -2.46
N ARG A 86 -6.40 -4.56 -1.72
CA ARG A 86 -7.44 -3.67 -1.19
C ARG A 86 -7.04 -2.20 -1.34
N VAL A 87 -8.03 -1.32 -1.43
CA VAL A 87 -7.86 0.13 -1.29
C VAL A 87 -8.68 0.60 -0.11
N GLU A 88 -8.08 1.41 0.75
CA GLU A 88 -8.76 2.09 1.84
C GLU A 88 -8.62 3.59 1.68
N LEU A 89 -9.74 4.29 1.80
CA LEU A 89 -9.77 5.74 1.76
C LEU A 89 -9.76 6.28 3.18
N VAL A 90 -8.77 7.10 3.49
CA VAL A 90 -8.63 7.74 4.81
C VAL A 90 -8.59 9.25 4.66
N PRO A 91 -9.14 10.02 5.62
CA PRO A 91 -9.11 11.48 5.55
C PRO A 91 -7.68 12.04 5.67
N ALA A 92 -6.78 11.31 6.32
CA ALA A 92 -5.36 11.60 6.39
C ALA A 92 -4.57 10.32 6.70
N LEU A 93 -3.36 10.19 6.18
CA LEU A 93 -2.45 9.13 6.58
C LEU A 93 -2.01 9.38 8.04
N PRO A 94 -2.03 8.37 8.93
CA PRO A 94 -1.51 8.51 10.28
C PRO A 94 0.00 8.75 10.19
N LYS A 95 0.42 10.00 10.39
CA LYS A 95 1.82 10.41 10.34
C LYS A 95 2.37 10.46 11.76
N THR A 96 3.63 10.09 11.93
CA THR A 96 4.42 10.47 13.10
C THR A 96 4.51 11.99 13.17
N LEU A 97 4.86 12.54 14.34
CA LEU A 97 5.19 13.98 14.50
C LEU A 97 6.31 14.46 13.55
N THR A 98 7.02 13.54 12.89
CA THR A 98 8.05 13.79 11.88
C THR A 98 7.55 13.66 10.43
N GLY A 99 6.24 13.57 10.22
CA GLY A 99 5.62 13.50 8.89
C GLY A 99 5.70 12.13 8.20
N LYS A 100 6.29 11.11 8.84
CA LYS A 100 6.40 9.76 8.28
C LYS A 100 5.13 8.96 8.54
N VAL A 101 4.62 8.28 7.52
CA VAL A 101 3.45 7.40 7.67
C VAL A 101 3.77 6.28 8.66
N ARG A 102 2.98 6.17 9.73
CA ARG A 102 3.02 5.08 10.70
C ARG A 102 2.35 3.85 10.10
N LYS A 103 3.08 3.13 9.25
CA LYS A 103 2.59 1.87 8.66
C LYS A 103 2.15 0.85 9.71
N ALA A 104 2.73 0.87 10.91
CA ALA A 104 2.31 0.00 12.02
C ALA A 104 0.84 0.23 12.44
N GLU A 105 0.39 1.49 12.53
CA GLU A 105 -1.00 1.80 12.90
C GLU A 105 -1.98 1.47 11.75
N LEU A 106 -1.50 1.57 10.50
CA LEU A 106 -2.26 1.12 9.34
C LEU A 106 -2.36 -0.41 9.24
N ARG A 107 -1.51 -1.17 9.95
CA ARG A 107 -1.63 -2.64 9.99
C ARG A 107 -2.72 -3.14 10.94
N GLU A 108 -3.13 -2.31 11.90
CA GLU A 108 -4.15 -2.64 12.90
C GLU A 108 -5.56 -2.19 12.50
N ARG A 109 -5.69 -1.49 11.38
CA ARG A 109 -6.96 -1.04 10.78
C ARG A 109 -7.40 -2.02 9.69
#